data_AF-A0ABD7M9B6-F1
#
_entry.id   AF-A0ABD7M9B6-F1
#
_cell.length_a   1.000
_cell.length_b   1.000
_cell.length_c   1.000
_cell.angle_alpha   90.00
_cell.angle_beta   90.00
_cell.angle_gamma   90.00
#
_symmetry.space_group_name_H-M   'P 1'
#
loop_
_entity.id
_entity.type
_entity.pdbx_description
1 polymer ?
#
loop_
_entity_poly.entity_id
_entity_poly.type
_entity_poly.pdbx_seq_one_letter_code
_entity_poly.pdbx_strand_id
1 'polypeptide(L)'
;MLTPIHRALGLTPGAFDRALIEQAVTGEVAEGTDLDWKRSAPALKADPDREEFAKDVAAMANSGGGWIVYGIAEKQGEANTADSVTPVTWGTDHEQRFRQAAYALVAPPVAGLEFHPVPWDDGGYVVGMRVPASLDVPHFAVFKKDGFRAPRRDGAHTHYMDARQIEEGFRQRFRGRADQRRTLDEMYVETVLSAPTSAGVCLVVAATPVTEGQVQAPNSSAEARATGFRANAEGIARRRSASMLDGWANGKLHKGLRGWQARSWNQSLYQFAKWIGDDGSVRAYYQLGGWDGRGRGDDQHPYSKPGHCMDNHVECALTDVAASLRRHAEQREVHDGYRLRIGLEWDDRPIVLRTLDWAGFLHDEDDAVPIHQFHPVYAEYDPLAPREEWLPALRQVAEDVVNQGGISELTVLESIEVGR
;
A
#
# COMPACT_ATOMS: atom_id res chain seq x y z
N MET A 1 -15.80 -9.31 -7.81
CA MET A 1 -14.44 -9.89 -7.79
C MET A 1 -14.35 -11.08 -8.74
N LEU A 2 -13.19 -11.35 -9.36
CA LEU A 2 -13.00 -12.55 -10.19
C LEU A 2 -12.31 -13.64 -9.35
N THR A 3 -12.96 -14.80 -9.18
CA THR A 3 -12.39 -15.95 -8.44
C THR A 3 -12.05 -17.09 -9.41
N PRO A 4 -11.21 -18.06 -9.01
CA PRO A 4 -10.97 -19.28 -9.80
C PRO A 4 -12.26 -20.04 -10.13
N ILE A 5 -13.25 -20.02 -9.25
CA ILE A 5 -14.57 -20.63 -9.47
C ILE A 5 -15.30 -19.96 -10.65
N HIS A 6 -15.33 -18.62 -10.70
CA HIS A 6 -15.92 -17.90 -11.82
C HIS A 6 -15.22 -18.28 -13.14
N ARG A 7 -13.88 -18.38 -13.13
CA ARG A 7 -13.10 -18.77 -14.31
C ARG A 7 -13.42 -20.19 -14.75
N ALA A 8 -13.49 -21.14 -13.82
CA ALA A 8 -13.78 -22.55 -14.11
C ALA A 8 -15.19 -22.74 -14.69
N LEU A 9 -16.17 -21.96 -14.21
CA LEU A 9 -17.56 -22.00 -14.68
C LEU A 9 -17.83 -21.10 -15.90
N GLY A 10 -16.85 -20.32 -16.37
CA GLY A 10 -17.04 -19.37 -17.48
C GLY A 10 -17.96 -18.18 -17.13
N LEU A 11 -18.07 -17.84 -15.85
CA LEU A 11 -18.90 -16.75 -15.35
C LEU A 11 -18.14 -15.41 -15.36
N THR A 12 -18.88 -14.32 -15.50
CA THR A 12 -18.35 -12.96 -15.30
C THR A 12 -17.98 -12.73 -13.82
N PRO A 13 -17.01 -11.86 -13.51
CA PRO A 13 -16.67 -11.51 -12.12
C PRO A 13 -17.91 -11.08 -11.32
N GLY A 14 -18.08 -11.63 -10.12
CA GLY A 14 -19.25 -11.44 -9.26
C GLY A 14 -18.91 -11.46 -7.76
N ALA A 15 -19.92 -11.57 -6.91
CA ALA A 15 -19.72 -11.77 -5.47
C ALA A 15 -19.30 -13.22 -5.18
N PHE A 16 -18.47 -13.43 -4.16
CA PHE A 16 -18.27 -14.77 -3.60
C PHE A 16 -19.42 -15.08 -2.65
N ASP A 17 -20.49 -15.68 -3.18
CA ASP A 17 -21.74 -15.89 -2.46
C ASP A 17 -22.24 -17.35 -2.54
N ARG A 18 -23.38 -17.60 -1.90
CA ARG A 18 -24.00 -18.93 -1.85
C ARG A 18 -24.32 -19.47 -3.24
N ALA A 19 -24.81 -18.63 -4.15
CA ALA A 19 -25.17 -19.05 -5.50
C ALA A 19 -23.94 -19.49 -6.31
N LEU A 20 -22.81 -18.81 -6.16
CA LEU A 20 -21.55 -19.21 -6.78
C LEU A 20 -21.06 -20.57 -6.24
N ILE A 21 -21.15 -20.79 -4.93
CA ILE A 21 -20.72 -22.04 -4.29
C ILE A 21 -21.63 -23.21 -4.72
N GLU A 22 -22.95 -23.02 -4.76
CA GLU A 22 -23.90 -24.04 -5.22
C GLU A 22 -23.65 -24.40 -6.70
N GLN A 23 -23.31 -23.42 -7.54
CA GLN A 23 -22.90 -23.67 -8.93
C GLN A 23 -21.56 -24.41 -9.01
N ALA A 24 -20.61 -24.12 -8.13
CA ALA A 24 -19.31 -24.80 -8.09
C ALA A 24 -19.48 -26.30 -7.78
N VAL A 25 -20.34 -26.62 -6.80
CA VAL A 25 -20.69 -28.00 -6.44
C VAL A 25 -21.46 -28.68 -7.57
N THR A 26 -22.49 -28.03 -8.13
CA THR A 26 -23.28 -28.58 -9.24
C THR A 26 -22.44 -28.84 -10.49
N GLY A 27 -21.48 -27.96 -10.76
CA GLY A 27 -20.57 -28.08 -11.89
C GLY A 27 -19.36 -28.98 -11.63
N GLU A 28 -19.26 -29.64 -10.46
CA GLU A 28 -18.12 -30.44 -10.03
C GLU A 28 -16.77 -29.73 -10.31
N VAL A 29 -16.65 -28.45 -9.90
CA VAL A 29 -15.46 -27.64 -10.22
C VAL A 29 -14.21 -28.31 -9.65
N ALA A 30 -13.27 -28.62 -10.53
CA ALA A 30 -12.00 -29.24 -10.18
C ALA A 30 -11.07 -28.28 -9.44
N GLU A 31 -10.29 -28.85 -8.52
CA GLU A 31 -9.12 -28.21 -7.95
C GLU A 31 -8.09 -27.89 -9.02
N GLY A 32 -7.25 -26.89 -8.74
CA GLY A 32 -6.19 -26.49 -9.64
C GLY A 32 -5.04 -25.84 -8.90
N THR A 33 -4.21 -25.14 -9.67
CA THR A 33 -3.05 -24.43 -9.13
C THR A 33 -3.45 -23.28 -8.20
N ASP A 34 -4.62 -22.68 -8.40
CA ASP A 34 -5.11 -21.52 -7.66
C ASP A 34 -6.42 -21.78 -6.89
N LEU A 35 -6.88 -23.02 -6.78
CA LEU A 35 -8.10 -23.41 -6.07
C LEU A 35 -7.95 -24.76 -5.35
N ASP A 36 -8.36 -24.79 -4.09
CA ASP A 36 -8.30 -25.96 -3.19
C ASP A 36 -9.60 -26.07 -2.38
N TRP A 37 -10.19 -27.27 -2.31
CA TRP A 37 -11.40 -27.56 -1.58
C TRP A 37 -11.07 -28.28 -0.27
N LYS A 38 -11.53 -27.75 0.86
CA LYS A 38 -11.30 -28.35 2.17
C LYS A 38 -12.64 -28.59 2.86
N ARG A 39 -12.87 -29.83 3.29
CA ARG A 39 -14.10 -30.20 4.02
C ARG A 39 -14.26 -29.44 5.33
N SER A 40 -13.16 -29.21 6.05
CA SER A 40 -13.16 -28.56 7.36
C SER A 40 -12.05 -27.53 7.47
N ALA A 41 -12.26 -26.47 8.26
CA ALA A 41 -11.21 -25.54 8.62
C ALA A 41 -10.28 -26.14 9.70
N PRO A 42 -8.93 -26.00 9.58
CA PRO A 42 -8.02 -26.51 10.59
C PRO A 42 -8.23 -25.81 11.94
N ALA A 43 -8.17 -26.59 13.02
CA ALA A 43 -8.28 -26.06 14.37
C ALA A 43 -7.01 -25.28 14.79
N LEU A 44 -5.87 -25.53 14.12
CA LEU A 44 -4.56 -24.93 14.36
C LEU A 44 -4.07 -25.07 15.82
N LYS A 45 -4.52 -26.12 16.51
CA LYS A 45 -4.13 -26.43 17.89
C LYS A 45 -2.98 -27.44 17.94
N ALA A 46 -3.08 -28.48 17.11
CA ALA A 46 -2.07 -29.53 17.03
C ALA A 46 -1.03 -29.20 15.96
N ASP A 47 0.19 -29.73 16.11
CA ASP A 47 1.25 -29.52 15.12
C ASP A 47 0.82 -30.00 13.71
N PRO A 48 0.21 -31.19 13.49
CA PRO A 48 -0.18 -31.63 12.15
C PRO A 48 -1.08 -30.64 11.39
N ASP A 49 -2.14 -30.12 12.03
CA ASP A 49 -3.03 -29.12 11.43
C ASP A 49 -2.28 -27.84 11.04
N ARG A 50 -1.33 -27.42 11.88
CA ARG A 50 -0.52 -26.23 11.66
C ARG A 50 0.46 -26.42 10.50
N GLU A 51 1.05 -27.61 10.41
CA GLU A 51 1.97 -27.98 9.34
C GLU A 51 1.24 -28.09 7.99
N GLU A 52 0.06 -28.71 7.94
CA GLU A 52 -0.76 -28.75 6.72
C GLU A 52 -1.18 -27.34 6.27
N PHE A 53 -1.68 -26.53 7.21
CA PHE A 53 -2.04 -25.14 6.91
C PHE A 53 -0.85 -24.32 6.37
N ALA A 54 0.32 -24.41 7.01
CA ALA A 54 1.52 -23.71 6.56
C ALA A 54 1.97 -24.18 5.16
N LYS A 55 1.86 -25.49 4.90
CA LYS A 55 2.16 -26.08 3.59
C LYS A 55 1.24 -25.51 2.51
N ASP A 56 -0.06 -25.50 2.74
CA ASP A 56 -1.04 -25.05 1.75
C ASP A 56 -0.92 -23.55 1.46
N VAL A 57 -0.74 -22.72 2.49
CA VAL A 57 -0.51 -21.27 2.34
C VAL A 57 0.78 -20.98 1.58
N ALA A 58 1.89 -21.63 1.96
CA ALA A 58 3.17 -21.44 1.27
C ALA A 58 3.11 -21.94 -0.19
N ALA A 59 2.39 -23.04 -0.46
CA ALA A 59 2.24 -23.59 -1.81
C ALA A 59 1.48 -22.62 -2.72
N MET A 60 0.39 -22.03 -2.22
CA MET A 60 -0.39 -21.02 -2.93
C MET A 60 0.44 -19.77 -3.21
N ALA A 61 1.10 -19.22 -2.19
CA ALA A 61 1.94 -18.02 -2.34
C ALA A 61 3.07 -18.22 -3.36
N ASN A 62 3.68 -19.41 -3.39
CA ASN A 62 4.73 -19.80 -4.35
C ASN A 62 4.24 -20.04 -5.78
N SER A 63 2.92 -20.10 -5.99
CA SER A 63 2.31 -20.47 -7.28
C SER A 63 1.48 -19.34 -7.88
N GLY A 64 1.62 -18.11 -7.37
CA GLY A 64 0.89 -16.93 -7.86
C GLY A 64 -0.38 -16.61 -7.07
N GLY A 65 -0.53 -17.16 -5.86
CA GLY A 65 -1.70 -16.97 -5.02
C GLY A 65 -2.83 -17.94 -5.37
N GLY A 66 -3.96 -17.80 -4.70
CA GLY A 66 -5.11 -18.68 -4.93
C GLY A 66 -6.17 -18.61 -3.83
N TRP A 67 -7.04 -19.60 -3.85
CA TRP A 67 -8.21 -19.72 -2.99
C TRP A 67 -8.23 -21.09 -2.33
N ILE A 68 -8.37 -21.10 -1.01
CA ILE A 68 -8.67 -22.30 -0.24
C ILE A 68 -10.09 -22.12 0.30
N VAL A 69 -11.01 -23.00 -0.08
CA VAL A 69 -12.42 -22.88 0.32
C VAL A 69 -12.75 -23.96 1.34
N TYR A 70 -13.00 -23.54 2.58
CA TYR A 70 -13.41 -24.40 3.67
C TYR A 70 -14.92 -24.62 3.68
N GLY A 71 -15.32 -25.84 4.03
CA GLY A 71 -16.71 -26.24 4.14
C GLY A 71 -17.28 -26.87 2.87
N ILE A 72 -16.42 -27.38 1.99
CA ILE A 72 -16.79 -28.13 0.80
C ILE A 72 -16.05 -29.47 0.84
N ALA A 73 -16.80 -30.57 0.85
CA ALA A 73 -16.23 -31.89 0.66
C ALA A 73 -15.81 -32.07 -0.80
N GLU A 74 -14.68 -32.73 -0.98
CA GLU A 74 -14.15 -33.09 -2.29
C GLU A 74 -14.52 -34.52 -2.67
N LYS A 75 -14.75 -34.74 -3.97
CA LYS A 75 -14.82 -36.07 -4.57
C LYS A 75 -13.46 -36.42 -5.13
N GLN A 76 -12.90 -37.52 -4.65
CA GLN A 76 -11.57 -37.97 -5.08
C GLN A 76 -11.58 -38.46 -6.53
N GLY A 77 -10.64 -37.98 -7.32
CA GLY A 77 -10.49 -38.29 -8.74
C GLY A 77 -9.08 -37.98 -9.26
N GLU A 78 -8.92 -37.89 -10.58
CA GLU A 78 -7.64 -37.44 -11.19
C GLU A 78 -7.34 -35.98 -10.84
N ALA A 79 -8.38 -35.15 -10.78
CA ALA A 79 -8.39 -33.90 -10.05
C ALA A 79 -9.57 -33.97 -9.07
N ASN A 80 -9.36 -33.59 -7.82
CA ASN A 80 -10.43 -33.53 -6.84
C ASN A 80 -11.45 -32.47 -7.26
N THR A 81 -12.74 -32.74 -7.09
CA THR A 81 -13.82 -31.82 -7.48
C THR A 81 -14.72 -31.47 -6.31
N ALA A 82 -15.38 -30.31 -6.35
CA ALA A 82 -16.39 -29.96 -5.37
C ALA A 82 -17.57 -30.95 -5.42
N ASP A 83 -17.94 -31.52 -4.27
CA ASP A 83 -18.94 -32.58 -4.18
C ASP A 83 -20.18 -32.18 -3.36
N SER A 84 -19.96 -31.74 -2.12
CA SER A 84 -21.05 -31.44 -1.21
C SER A 84 -20.66 -30.40 -0.17
N VAL A 85 -21.63 -29.59 0.25
CA VAL A 85 -21.38 -28.54 1.23
C VAL A 85 -21.40 -29.11 2.64
N THR A 86 -20.35 -28.82 3.40
CA THR A 86 -20.16 -29.22 4.80
C THR A 86 -19.86 -27.98 5.64
N PRO A 87 -20.88 -27.20 6.07
CA PRO A 87 -20.68 -25.93 6.75
C PRO A 87 -19.75 -26.04 7.96
N VAL A 88 -18.85 -25.06 8.11
CA VAL A 88 -17.89 -24.96 9.22
C VAL A 88 -18.31 -23.87 10.19
N THR A 89 -17.94 -24.01 11.46
CA THR A 89 -18.05 -22.90 12.42
C THR A 89 -16.99 -21.85 12.09
N TRP A 90 -17.41 -20.59 11.97
CA TRP A 90 -16.51 -19.48 11.68
C TRP A 90 -16.80 -18.27 12.56
N GLY A 91 -15.77 -17.47 12.84
CA GLY A 91 -15.87 -16.25 13.64
C GLY A 91 -14.55 -15.48 13.61
N THR A 92 -14.54 -14.26 14.14
CA THR A 92 -13.38 -13.34 14.09
C THR A 92 -12.10 -13.94 14.68
N ASP A 93 -12.22 -14.75 15.73
CA ASP A 93 -11.08 -15.43 16.37
C ASP A 93 -10.37 -16.40 15.41
N HIS A 94 -11.10 -16.98 14.43
CA HIS A 94 -10.52 -17.87 13.43
C HIS A 94 -9.60 -17.10 12.49
N GLU A 95 -10.06 -15.95 11.97
CA GLU A 95 -9.25 -15.17 11.03
C GLU A 95 -7.95 -14.67 11.67
N GLN A 96 -8.02 -14.17 12.91
CA GLN A 96 -6.82 -13.73 13.63
C GLN A 96 -5.87 -14.92 13.85
N ARG A 97 -6.38 -16.08 14.24
CA ARG A 97 -5.57 -17.30 14.44
C ARG A 97 -4.89 -17.76 13.14
N PHE A 98 -5.58 -17.69 12.01
CA PHE A 98 -5.03 -18.07 10.70
C PHE A 98 -3.94 -17.08 10.26
N ARG A 99 -4.18 -15.77 10.40
CA ARG A 99 -3.16 -14.74 10.12
C ARG A 99 -1.92 -14.93 10.99
N GLN A 100 -2.08 -15.17 12.29
CA GLN A 100 -0.98 -15.46 13.21
C GLN A 100 -0.23 -16.74 12.84
N ALA A 101 -0.94 -17.80 12.46
CA ALA A 101 -0.31 -19.05 12.04
C ALA A 101 0.48 -18.87 10.75
N ALA A 102 -0.05 -18.16 9.76
CA ALA A 102 0.64 -17.87 8.50
C ALA A 102 1.91 -17.04 8.76
N TYR A 103 1.83 -16.05 9.63
CA TYR A 103 2.98 -15.24 10.03
C TYR A 103 4.08 -16.05 10.74
N ALA A 104 3.68 -16.97 11.64
CA ALA A 104 4.62 -17.73 12.45
C ALA A 104 5.22 -18.97 11.74
N LEU A 105 4.51 -19.55 10.78
CA LEU A 105 4.85 -20.86 10.20
C LEU A 105 5.26 -20.78 8.73
N VAL A 106 5.14 -19.61 8.09
CA VAL A 106 5.60 -19.40 6.72
C VAL A 106 6.67 -18.33 6.71
N ALA A 107 7.79 -18.62 6.04
CA ALA A 107 8.95 -17.73 5.96
C ALA A 107 9.39 -17.53 4.50
N PRO A 108 9.41 -16.29 3.96
CA PRO A 108 8.90 -15.06 4.55
C PRO A 108 7.40 -15.18 4.92
N PRO A 109 6.92 -14.41 5.90
CA PRO A 109 5.49 -14.37 6.22
C PRO A 109 4.64 -14.03 4.99
N VAL A 110 3.49 -14.71 4.86
CA VAL A 110 2.46 -14.32 3.89
C VAL A 110 1.49 -13.39 4.60
N ALA A 111 1.63 -12.09 4.36
CA ALA A 111 0.65 -11.07 4.75
C ALA A 111 -0.52 -11.04 3.72
N GLY A 112 -1.61 -10.35 4.05
CA GLY A 112 -2.71 -10.13 3.10
C GLY A 112 -3.69 -11.29 2.91
N LEU A 113 -3.84 -12.19 3.89
CA LEU A 113 -4.91 -13.20 3.84
C LEU A 113 -6.29 -12.53 4.00
N GLU A 114 -7.12 -12.63 2.95
CA GLU A 114 -8.51 -12.17 2.94
C GLU A 114 -9.45 -13.36 3.20
N PHE A 115 -10.50 -13.14 4.00
CA PHE A 115 -11.49 -14.15 4.34
C PHE A 115 -12.88 -13.71 3.89
N HIS A 116 -13.61 -14.61 3.24
CA HIS A 116 -14.93 -14.39 2.69
C HIS A 116 -15.90 -15.44 3.26
N PRO A 117 -16.41 -15.25 4.49
CA PRO A 117 -17.38 -16.15 5.09
C PRO A 117 -18.77 -15.97 4.45
N VAL A 118 -19.38 -17.07 4.00
CA VAL A 118 -20.72 -17.15 3.42
C VAL A 118 -21.61 -17.98 4.34
N PRO A 119 -22.65 -17.39 4.98
CA PRO A 119 -23.58 -18.14 5.82
C PRO A 119 -24.31 -19.24 5.04
N TRP A 120 -24.46 -20.43 5.61
CA TRP A 120 -25.10 -21.57 4.95
C TRP A 120 -26.36 -22.09 5.65
N ASP A 121 -26.26 -22.35 6.94
CA ASP A 121 -27.33 -22.82 7.83
C ASP A 121 -27.27 -22.07 9.18
N ASP A 122 -28.01 -22.53 10.19
CA ASP A 122 -28.05 -21.91 11.52
C ASP A 122 -26.69 -21.99 12.23
N GLY A 123 -25.80 -21.05 11.92
CA GLY A 123 -24.49 -20.86 12.53
C GLY A 123 -23.30 -21.46 11.76
N GLY A 124 -23.53 -22.13 10.63
CA GLY A 124 -22.47 -22.66 9.76
C GLY A 124 -22.17 -21.79 8.55
N TYR A 125 -20.92 -21.88 8.08
CA TYR A 125 -20.38 -21.06 6.99
C TYR A 125 -19.62 -21.91 5.97
N VAL A 126 -19.60 -21.45 4.73
CA VAL A 126 -18.54 -21.79 3.76
C VAL A 126 -17.59 -20.61 3.70
N VAL A 127 -16.29 -20.84 3.78
CA VAL A 127 -15.31 -19.75 3.92
C VAL A 127 -14.28 -19.82 2.82
N GLY A 128 -14.29 -18.82 1.94
CA GLY A 128 -13.20 -18.62 0.99
C GLY A 128 -12.05 -17.87 1.65
N MET A 129 -10.89 -18.50 1.77
CA MET A 129 -9.64 -17.83 2.16
C MET A 129 -8.81 -17.56 0.92
N ARG A 130 -8.55 -16.29 0.63
CA ARG A 130 -7.68 -15.88 -0.48
C ARG A 130 -6.25 -15.72 0.02
N VAL A 131 -5.33 -16.39 -0.67
CA VAL A 131 -3.89 -16.23 -0.50
C VAL A 131 -3.39 -15.32 -1.63
N PRO A 132 -2.72 -14.19 -1.34
CA PRO A 132 -2.26 -13.29 -2.38
C PRO A 132 -1.11 -13.89 -3.20
N ALA A 133 -0.94 -13.37 -4.42
CA ALA A 133 0.26 -13.64 -5.20
C ALA A 133 1.46 -13.02 -4.49
N SER A 134 2.57 -13.74 -4.38
CA SER A 134 3.76 -13.23 -3.71
C SER A 134 4.91 -12.95 -4.68
N LEU A 135 5.59 -11.83 -4.44
CA LEU A 135 6.86 -11.47 -5.07
C LEU A 135 8.08 -11.90 -4.24
N ASP A 136 7.84 -12.37 -3.01
CA ASP A 136 8.86 -12.79 -2.05
C ASP A 136 9.15 -14.31 -2.09
N VAL A 137 8.76 -14.96 -3.18
CA VAL A 137 9.06 -16.37 -3.44
C VAL A 137 10.57 -16.66 -3.38
N PRO A 138 11.01 -17.83 -2.87
CA PRO A 138 10.19 -18.88 -2.31
C PRO A 138 9.80 -18.64 -0.85
N HIS A 139 8.55 -18.95 -0.52
CA HIS A 139 8.03 -19.14 0.83
C HIS A 139 8.29 -20.56 1.31
N PHE A 140 8.75 -20.69 2.54
CA PHE A 140 9.02 -21.95 3.20
C PHE A 140 7.99 -22.19 4.30
N ALA A 141 7.37 -23.37 4.31
CA ALA A 141 6.63 -23.87 5.45
C ALA A 141 7.63 -24.39 6.50
N VAL A 142 7.50 -23.89 7.73
CA VAL A 142 8.37 -24.21 8.86
C VAL A 142 7.72 -25.28 9.73
N PHE A 143 8.33 -26.46 9.76
CA PHE A 143 7.90 -27.62 10.51
C PHE A 143 8.81 -27.80 11.73
N LYS A 144 8.24 -28.08 12.92
CA LYS A 144 9.04 -28.18 14.15
C LYS A 144 10.05 -29.33 14.11
N LYS A 145 9.70 -30.44 13.46
CA LYS A 145 10.51 -31.66 13.44
C LYS A 145 11.36 -31.83 12.19
N ASP A 146 10.84 -31.41 11.03
CA ASP A 146 11.43 -31.69 9.72
C ASP A 146 12.12 -30.48 9.07
N GLY A 147 12.30 -29.39 9.82
CA GLY A 147 12.93 -28.16 9.34
C GLY A 147 11.99 -27.33 8.47
N PHE A 148 12.50 -26.73 7.40
CA PHE A 148 11.70 -25.91 6.49
C PHE A 148 11.74 -26.48 5.07
N ARG A 149 10.61 -26.41 4.36
CA ARG A 149 10.53 -26.80 2.94
C ARG A 149 9.74 -25.77 2.16
N ALA A 150 10.06 -25.58 0.89
CA ALA A 150 9.33 -24.69 -0.01
C ALA A 150 8.33 -25.50 -0.84
N PRO A 151 7.04 -25.59 -0.44
CA PRO A 151 6.04 -26.26 -1.27
C PRO A 151 5.64 -25.38 -2.47
N ARG A 152 5.27 -26.00 -3.58
CA ARG A 152 4.76 -25.35 -4.79
C ARG A 152 3.64 -26.20 -5.39
N ARG A 153 2.63 -25.55 -5.96
CA ARG A 153 1.54 -26.23 -6.67
C ARG A 153 1.93 -26.53 -8.10
N ASP A 154 1.52 -27.70 -8.56
CA ASP A 154 1.54 -28.16 -9.94
C ASP A 154 0.18 -28.80 -10.24
N GLY A 155 -0.73 -28.00 -10.82
CA GLY A 155 -2.15 -28.34 -10.85
C GLY A 155 -2.71 -28.47 -9.44
N ALA A 156 -3.47 -29.55 -9.18
CA ALA A 156 -4.04 -29.85 -7.87
C ALA A 156 -3.01 -30.41 -6.86
N HIS A 157 -1.79 -30.76 -7.31
CA HIS A 157 -0.80 -31.40 -6.44
C HIS A 157 0.21 -30.40 -5.89
N THR A 158 0.66 -30.65 -4.66
CA THR A 158 1.73 -29.88 -4.02
C THR A 158 3.00 -30.71 -3.94
N HIS A 159 4.09 -30.23 -4.53
CA HIS A 159 5.43 -30.82 -4.41
C HIS A 159 6.38 -29.86 -3.67
N TYR A 160 7.50 -30.38 -3.17
CA TYR A 160 8.56 -29.54 -2.59
C TYR A 160 9.55 -29.13 -3.67
N MET A 161 9.91 -27.84 -3.70
CA MET A 161 10.89 -27.31 -4.63
C MET A 161 12.26 -27.96 -4.43
N ASP A 162 12.94 -28.27 -5.54
CA ASP A 162 14.34 -28.67 -5.53
C ASP A 162 15.28 -27.45 -5.40
N ALA A 163 16.59 -27.72 -5.29
CA ALA A 163 17.59 -26.66 -5.14
C ALA A 163 17.59 -25.65 -6.30
N ARG A 164 17.33 -26.09 -7.53
CA ARG A 164 17.31 -25.25 -8.73
C ARG A 164 16.07 -24.35 -8.72
N GLN A 165 14.92 -24.90 -8.37
CA GLN A 165 13.67 -24.16 -8.24
C GLN A 165 13.74 -23.12 -7.11
N ILE A 166 14.40 -23.46 -5.99
CA ILE A 166 14.67 -22.51 -4.89
C ILE A 166 15.60 -21.38 -5.37
N GLU A 167 16.68 -21.70 -6.10
CA GLU A 167 17.59 -20.68 -6.65
C GLU A 167 16.87 -19.74 -7.64
N GLU A 168 16.04 -20.30 -8.52
CA GLU A 168 15.21 -19.53 -9.46
C GLU A 168 14.24 -18.60 -8.71
N GLY A 169 13.60 -19.09 -7.66
CA GLY A 169 12.73 -18.30 -6.80
C GLY A 169 13.47 -17.12 -6.17
N PHE A 170 14.62 -17.35 -5.55
CA PHE A 170 15.43 -16.26 -4.98
C PHE A 170 15.84 -15.23 -6.04
N ARG A 171 16.24 -15.69 -7.23
CA ARG A 171 16.57 -14.80 -8.35
C ARG A 171 15.37 -13.95 -8.77
N GLN A 172 14.17 -14.53 -8.82
CA GLN A 172 12.94 -13.81 -9.10
C GLN A 172 12.64 -12.76 -8.03
N ARG A 173 12.78 -13.10 -6.74
CA ARG A 173 12.61 -12.16 -5.63
C ARG A 173 13.56 -10.97 -5.70
N PHE A 174 14.86 -11.22 -5.94
CA PHE A 174 15.84 -10.13 -6.01
C PHE A 174 15.63 -9.24 -7.24
N ARG A 175 15.27 -9.82 -8.39
CA ARG A 175 14.89 -9.06 -9.58
C ARG A 175 13.66 -8.21 -9.32
N GLY A 176 12.61 -8.79 -8.73
CA GLY A 176 11.39 -8.06 -8.35
C GLY A 176 11.68 -6.85 -7.47
N ARG A 177 12.48 -7.02 -6.41
CA ARG A 177 12.83 -5.90 -5.50
C ARG A 177 13.69 -4.82 -6.18
N ALA A 178 14.65 -5.21 -7.02
CA ALA A 178 15.51 -4.26 -7.73
C ALA A 178 14.73 -3.50 -8.83
N ASP A 179 13.85 -4.19 -9.55
CA ASP A 179 12.99 -3.61 -10.58
C ASP A 179 11.97 -2.66 -9.94
N GLN A 180 11.38 -3.01 -8.79
CA GLN A 180 10.47 -2.12 -8.05
C GLN A 180 11.12 -0.82 -7.61
N ARG A 181 12.34 -0.88 -7.07
CA ARG A 181 13.07 0.34 -6.70
C ARG A 181 13.40 1.19 -7.93
N ARG A 182 13.80 0.55 -9.03
CA ARG A 182 14.06 1.25 -10.30
C ARG A 182 12.80 1.94 -10.82
N THR A 183 11.66 1.25 -10.85
CA THR A 183 10.37 1.84 -11.23
C THR A 183 10.04 3.05 -10.37
N LEU A 184 10.17 2.92 -9.05
CA LEU A 184 9.95 4.02 -8.11
C LEU A 184 10.89 5.21 -8.39
N ASP A 185 12.15 4.93 -8.73
CA ASP A 185 13.15 5.94 -9.07
C ASP A 185 12.87 6.65 -10.39
N GLU A 186 12.48 5.91 -11.43
CA GLU A 186 12.07 6.45 -12.74
C GLU A 186 10.85 7.35 -12.59
N MET A 187 9.83 6.88 -11.85
CA MET A 187 8.63 7.64 -11.52
C MET A 187 8.93 8.94 -10.78
N TYR A 188 9.88 8.90 -9.84
CA TYR A 188 10.34 10.09 -9.13
C TYR A 188 10.98 11.09 -10.09
N VAL A 189 11.95 10.65 -10.92
CA VAL A 189 12.64 11.51 -11.89
C VAL A 189 11.66 12.16 -12.87
N GLU A 190 10.67 11.42 -13.39
CA GLU A 190 9.61 11.98 -14.24
C GLU A 190 8.80 13.08 -13.54
N THR A 191 8.60 12.93 -12.22
CA THR A 191 7.89 13.93 -11.41
C THR A 191 8.74 15.17 -11.21
N VAL A 192 10.04 15.01 -10.94
CA VAL A 192 11.00 16.13 -10.84
C VAL A 192 11.00 16.95 -12.14
N LEU A 193 11.03 16.29 -13.30
CA LEU A 193 11.01 16.96 -14.62
C LEU A 193 9.73 17.79 -14.86
N SER A 194 8.66 17.50 -14.13
CA SER A 194 7.39 18.25 -14.19
C SER A 194 7.28 19.34 -13.11
N ALA A 195 8.14 19.32 -12.10
CA ALA A 195 8.13 20.26 -11.00
C ALA A 195 8.87 21.56 -11.36
N PRO A 196 8.43 22.73 -10.86
CA PRO A 196 9.08 24.01 -11.13
C PRO A 196 10.33 24.21 -10.25
N THR A 197 11.30 23.29 -10.30
CA THR A 197 12.51 23.28 -9.46
C THR A 197 13.47 24.44 -9.73
N SER A 198 13.27 25.18 -10.82
CA SER A 198 13.98 26.43 -11.13
C SER A 198 13.30 27.67 -10.52
N ALA A 199 12.06 27.54 -10.03
CA ALA A 199 11.27 28.63 -9.46
C ALA A 199 11.24 28.63 -7.92
N GLY A 200 11.34 27.47 -7.28
CA GLY A 200 11.59 27.35 -5.84
C GLY A 200 11.74 25.90 -5.40
N VAL A 201 12.06 25.70 -4.11
CA VAL A 201 12.12 24.36 -3.49
C VAL A 201 10.82 23.61 -3.75
N CYS A 202 10.93 22.37 -4.21
CA CYS A 202 9.80 21.47 -4.43
C CYS A 202 9.96 20.20 -3.59
N LEU A 203 8.90 19.79 -2.88
CA LEU A 203 8.81 18.43 -2.36
C LEU A 203 8.21 17.53 -3.43
N VAL A 204 8.92 16.45 -3.74
CA VAL A 204 8.53 15.47 -4.75
C VAL A 204 8.35 14.11 -4.08
N VAL A 205 7.27 13.42 -4.44
CA VAL A 205 6.97 12.06 -3.96
C VAL A 205 6.61 11.16 -5.13
N ALA A 206 7.17 9.97 -5.13
CA ALA A 206 6.67 8.83 -5.89
C ALA A 206 6.30 7.71 -4.91
N ALA A 207 5.21 7.02 -5.18
CA ALA A 207 4.70 5.92 -4.38
C ALA A 207 4.13 4.81 -5.27
N THR A 208 4.46 3.58 -4.94
CA THR A 208 3.95 2.37 -5.62
C THR A 208 3.40 1.40 -4.58
N PRO A 209 2.27 0.73 -4.83
CA PRO A 209 1.76 -0.28 -3.91
C PRO A 209 2.77 -1.42 -3.74
N VAL A 210 2.80 -2.03 -2.55
CA VAL A 210 3.70 -3.17 -2.27
C VAL A 210 3.32 -4.36 -3.15
N THR A 211 2.03 -4.67 -3.22
CA THR A 211 1.46 -5.67 -4.12
C THR A 211 0.71 -4.96 -5.24
N GLU A 212 1.03 -5.27 -6.49
CA GLU A 212 0.25 -4.77 -7.63
C GLU A 212 -1.16 -5.36 -7.58
N GLY A 213 -2.15 -4.52 -7.31
CA GLY A 213 -3.54 -4.93 -7.35
C GLY A 213 -4.01 -5.20 -8.78
N GLN A 214 -4.95 -6.13 -8.95
CA GLN A 214 -5.77 -6.20 -10.16
C GLN A 214 -6.81 -5.08 -10.08
N VAL A 215 -6.50 -3.92 -10.65
CA VAL A 215 -7.30 -2.72 -10.38
C VAL A 215 -8.08 -2.21 -11.61
N GLN A 216 -9.36 -1.88 -11.39
CA GLN A 216 -10.17 -1.09 -12.32
C GLN A 216 -9.76 0.39 -12.25
N ALA A 217 -9.29 0.91 -13.39
CA ALA A 217 -9.03 2.33 -13.59
C ALA A 217 -10.28 3.18 -13.28
N PRO A 218 -10.16 4.41 -12.73
CA PRO A 218 -11.30 5.28 -12.55
C PRO A 218 -11.82 5.66 -13.93
N ASN A 219 -13.11 5.44 -14.17
CA ASN A 219 -13.71 5.58 -15.48
C ASN A 219 -14.20 7.00 -15.75
N SER A 220 -14.32 7.84 -14.71
CA SER A 220 -14.78 9.22 -14.82
C SER A 220 -13.91 10.22 -14.04
N SER A 221 -13.99 11.50 -14.44
CA SER A 221 -13.35 12.60 -13.71
C SER A 221 -13.96 12.84 -12.33
N ALA A 222 -15.22 12.44 -12.13
CA ALA A 222 -15.89 12.53 -10.84
C ALA A 222 -15.32 11.50 -9.86
N GLU A 223 -15.14 10.25 -10.32
CA GLU A 223 -14.46 9.20 -9.57
C GLU A 223 -13.04 9.63 -9.23
N ALA A 224 -12.24 10.02 -10.23
CA ALA A 224 -10.86 10.45 -10.00
C ALA A 224 -10.74 11.59 -8.97
N ARG A 225 -11.65 12.57 -8.98
CA ARG A 225 -11.71 13.62 -7.94
C ARG A 225 -11.99 13.05 -6.55
N ALA A 226 -12.92 12.11 -6.44
CA ALA A 226 -13.22 11.42 -5.19
C ALA A 226 -12.09 10.48 -4.73
N THR A 227 -11.27 9.97 -5.66
CA THR A 227 -10.22 8.95 -5.43
C THR A 227 -8.96 9.45 -4.71
N GLY A 228 -8.67 10.76 -4.69
CA GLY A 228 -7.47 11.22 -3.97
C GLY A 228 -7.05 12.66 -4.17
N PHE A 229 -7.64 13.40 -5.12
CA PHE A 229 -7.25 14.80 -5.36
C PHE A 229 -7.84 15.79 -4.35
N ARG A 230 -8.97 15.47 -3.71
CA ARG A 230 -9.54 16.17 -2.55
C ARG A 230 -9.52 15.27 -1.31
N ALA A 231 -8.34 14.76 -0.95
CA ALA A 231 -8.24 13.93 0.24
C ALA A 231 -8.43 14.80 1.51
N ASN A 232 -9.16 14.26 2.50
CA ASN A 232 -9.39 14.95 3.77
C ASN A 232 -8.20 14.68 4.69
N ALA A 233 -7.56 15.74 5.19
CA ALA A 233 -6.46 15.66 6.16
C ALA A 233 -6.93 15.57 7.62
N GLU A 234 -8.24 15.47 7.86
CA GLU A 234 -8.83 15.34 9.19
C GLU A 234 -8.28 14.10 9.93
N GLY A 235 -7.79 14.33 11.15
CA GLY A 235 -7.10 13.33 11.95
C GLY A 235 -5.65 13.05 11.54
N ILE A 236 -5.08 13.81 10.59
CA ILE A 236 -3.65 13.74 10.23
C ILE A 236 -2.91 15.00 10.68
N ALA A 237 -3.49 16.19 10.44
CA ALA A 237 -2.88 17.48 10.78
C ALA A 237 -3.71 18.32 11.75
N ARG A 238 -3.00 19.12 12.57
CA ARG A 238 -3.60 20.14 13.45
C ARG A 238 -4.25 21.26 12.63
N ARG A 239 -5.40 21.80 13.08
CA ARG A 239 -6.22 22.81 12.35
C ARG A 239 -5.50 24.08 11.88
N ARG A 240 -4.31 24.42 12.41
CA ARG A 240 -3.59 25.66 12.06
C ARG A 240 -3.00 25.70 10.64
N SER A 241 -3.05 24.60 9.88
CA SER A 241 -2.43 24.49 8.54
C SER A 241 -3.41 24.38 7.37
N ALA A 242 -4.70 24.68 7.58
CA ALA A 242 -5.76 24.41 6.60
C ALA A 242 -5.57 25.10 5.23
N SER A 243 -5.05 26.34 5.20
CA SER A 243 -5.04 27.14 3.96
C SER A 243 -4.17 26.59 2.83
N MET A 244 -3.07 25.89 3.16
CA MET A 244 -2.17 25.29 2.18
C MET A 244 -2.71 23.96 1.67
N LEU A 245 -3.19 23.12 2.59
CA LEU A 245 -3.87 21.87 2.28
C LEU A 245 -5.10 22.11 1.37
N ASP A 246 -5.89 23.15 1.66
CA ASP A 246 -7.01 23.58 0.82
C ASP A 246 -6.57 24.03 -0.58
N GLY A 247 -5.40 24.66 -0.67
CA GLY A 247 -4.78 25.09 -1.92
C GLY A 247 -4.37 23.93 -2.82
N TRP A 248 -3.89 22.83 -2.22
CA TRP A 248 -3.50 21.61 -2.93
C TRP A 248 -4.65 20.62 -3.20
N ALA A 249 -5.84 20.91 -2.66
CA ALA A 249 -7.04 20.12 -2.90
C ALA A 249 -7.76 20.47 -4.22
N ASN A 250 -7.41 21.59 -4.86
CA ASN A 250 -8.23 22.19 -5.93
C ASN A 250 -7.44 22.49 -7.21
N GLY A 251 -7.38 21.49 -8.10
CA GLY A 251 -6.67 21.59 -9.39
C GLY A 251 -7.53 21.30 -10.63
N LYS A 252 -6.97 21.63 -11.79
CA LYS A 252 -7.47 21.18 -13.10
C LYS A 252 -7.18 19.69 -13.24
N LEU A 253 -8.23 18.89 -13.40
CA LEU A 253 -8.14 17.44 -13.59
C LEU A 253 -8.15 17.09 -15.08
N HIS A 254 -7.30 16.16 -15.50
CA HIS A 254 -7.33 15.57 -16.83
C HIS A 254 -6.92 14.11 -16.82
N LYS A 255 -7.40 13.37 -17.83
CA LYS A 255 -7.02 11.97 -18.05
C LYS A 255 -5.67 11.93 -18.77
N GLY A 256 -4.74 11.13 -18.25
CA GLY A 256 -3.41 10.88 -18.82
C GLY A 256 -3.31 9.46 -19.37
N LEU A 257 -2.09 9.07 -19.78
CA LEU A 257 -1.79 7.68 -20.11
C LEU A 257 -1.86 6.84 -18.85
N ARG A 258 -2.76 5.84 -18.83
CA ARG A 258 -2.94 4.87 -17.73
C ARG A 258 -3.11 5.52 -16.35
N GLY A 259 -3.86 6.62 -16.28
CA GLY A 259 -4.13 7.29 -15.01
C GLY A 259 -4.75 8.68 -15.16
N TRP A 260 -4.86 9.36 -14.03
CA TRP A 260 -5.40 10.71 -13.91
C TRP A 260 -4.36 11.66 -13.34
N GLN A 261 -4.40 12.91 -13.78
CA GLN A 261 -3.53 13.97 -13.28
C GLN A 261 -4.37 15.18 -12.85
N ALA A 262 -4.08 15.70 -11.65
CA ALA A 262 -4.53 17.00 -11.21
C ALA A 262 -3.34 17.95 -11.11
N ARG A 263 -3.52 19.19 -11.55
CA ARG A 263 -2.51 20.25 -11.45
C ARG A 263 -3.11 21.56 -10.97
N SER A 264 -2.32 22.37 -10.28
CA SER A 264 -2.68 23.75 -9.95
C SER A 264 -3.04 24.56 -11.20
N TRP A 265 -3.85 25.59 -10.99
CA TRP A 265 -4.07 26.62 -11.99
C TRP A 265 -2.83 27.51 -12.07
N ASN A 266 -2.57 28.10 -13.24
CA ASN A 266 -1.36 28.93 -13.43
C ASN A 266 -1.27 30.13 -12.47
N GLN A 267 -2.41 30.59 -11.94
CA GLN A 267 -2.48 31.74 -11.01
C GLN A 267 -2.47 31.33 -9.53
N SER A 268 -2.51 30.02 -9.23
CA SER A 268 -2.48 29.50 -7.86
C SER A 268 -1.17 29.89 -7.18
N LEU A 269 -1.26 30.33 -5.92
CA LEU A 269 -0.08 30.61 -5.10
C LEU A 269 0.71 29.33 -4.82
N TYR A 270 0.00 28.26 -4.47
CA TYR A 270 0.59 26.96 -4.17
C TYR A 270 0.55 26.09 -5.42
N GLN A 271 1.65 26.06 -6.19
CA GLN A 271 1.76 25.18 -7.35
C GLN A 271 1.92 23.73 -6.91
N PHE A 272 1.20 22.82 -7.56
CA PHE A 272 1.28 21.39 -7.30
C PHE A 272 0.86 20.61 -8.54
N ALA A 273 1.28 19.35 -8.60
CA ALA A 273 0.61 18.37 -9.42
C ALA A 273 0.61 17.01 -8.73
N LYS A 274 -0.42 16.22 -9.01
CA LYS A 274 -0.64 14.87 -8.49
C LYS A 274 -1.02 13.96 -9.64
N TRP A 275 -0.51 12.75 -9.65
CA TRP A 275 -0.86 11.69 -10.59
C TRP A 275 -1.32 10.47 -9.82
N ILE A 276 -2.36 9.83 -10.31
CA ILE A 276 -2.88 8.56 -9.79
C ILE A 276 -2.93 7.60 -10.97
N GLY A 277 -2.12 6.56 -10.92
CA GLY A 277 -1.99 5.53 -11.93
C GLY A 277 -3.10 4.48 -11.85
N ASP A 278 -3.35 3.81 -12.98
CA ASP A 278 -4.25 2.67 -13.02
C ASP A 278 -3.70 1.49 -12.21
N ASP A 279 -2.37 1.36 -12.14
CA ASP A 279 -1.60 0.37 -11.36
C ASP A 279 -1.55 0.63 -9.85
N GLY A 280 -2.22 1.68 -9.37
CA GLY A 280 -2.21 2.05 -7.95
C GLY A 280 -1.10 3.02 -7.58
N SER A 281 -0.21 3.37 -8.51
CA SER A 281 0.88 4.31 -8.22
C SER A 281 0.37 5.73 -7.98
N VAL A 282 1.03 6.45 -7.08
CA VAL A 282 0.73 7.85 -6.79
C VAL A 282 2.02 8.66 -6.90
N ARG A 283 1.96 9.80 -7.57
CA ARG A 283 3.07 10.75 -7.65
C ARG A 283 2.58 12.15 -7.36
N ALA A 284 3.41 12.97 -6.74
CA ALA A 284 3.07 14.37 -6.53
C ALA A 284 4.32 15.24 -6.45
N TYR A 285 4.16 16.51 -6.82
CA TYR A 285 5.06 17.56 -6.38
C TYR A 285 4.27 18.71 -5.75
N TYR A 286 4.91 19.41 -4.82
CA TYR A 286 4.42 20.59 -4.15
C TYR A 286 5.52 21.64 -4.15
N GLN A 287 5.26 22.81 -4.73
CA GLN A 287 6.18 23.94 -4.60
C GLN A 287 6.07 24.48 -3.18
N LEU A 288 7.18 24.50 -2.45
CA LEU A 288 7.26 24.92 -1.04
C LEU A 288 7.99 26.27 -0.87
N GLY A 289 8.75 26.70 -1.86
CA GLY A 289 9.53 27.93 -1.86
C GLY A 289 9.36 28.76 -3.14
N GLY A 290 10.02 29.92 -3.19
CA GLY A 290 10.01 30.78 -4.39
C GLY A 290 8.74 31.60 -4.60
N TRP A 291 8.03 31.92 -3.51
CA TRP A 291 6.86 32.79 -3.56
C TRP A 291 7.27 34.26 -3.45
N ASP A 292 6.59 35.10 -4.23
CA ASP A 292 6.86 36.54 -4.34
C ASP A 292 6.21 37.37 -3.21
N GLY A 293 5.53 36.72 -2.26
CA GLY A 293 4.85 37.34 -1.12
C GLY A 293 3.67 38.24 -1.46
N ARG A 294 3.45 38.58 -2.74
CA ARG A 294 2.46 39.57 -3.22
C ARG A 294 2.39 40.84 -2.34
N GLY A 295 3.54 41.31 -1.85
CA GLY A 295 3.64 42.48 -0.96
C GLY A 295 3.39 42.22 0.53
N ARG A 296 3.35 40.96 0.98
CA ARG A 296 3.44 40.58 2.40
C ARG A 296 4.90 40.69 2.88
N GLY A 297 5.09 41.04 4.15
CA GLY A 297 6.41 41.13 4.77
C GLY A 297 7.06 39.76 4.95
N ASP A 298 8.39 39.75 5.00
CA ASP A 298 9.22 38.54 5.09
C ASP A 298 9.31 37.98 6.52
N ASP A 299 8.69 38.65 7.49
CA ASP A 299 8.78 38.35 8.92
C ASP A 299 8.29 36.95 9.31
N GLN A 300 7.38 36.36 8.53
CA GLN A 300 6.74 35.07 8.83
C GLN A 300 6.94 34.03 7.73
N HIS A 301 7.61 34.40 6.64
CA HIS A 301 7.82 33.53 5.49
C HIS A 301 8.98 34.04 4.64
N PRO A 302 9.88 33.16 4.15
CA PRO A 302 11.03 33.55 3.35
C PRO A 302 10.64 33.89 1.91
N TYR A 303 9.82 34.92 1.70
CA TYR A 303 9.51 35.39 0.35
C TYR A 303 10.77 35.88 -0.36
N SER A 304 10.76 35.81 -1.70
CA SER A 304 11.89 36.22 -2.54
C SER A 304 13.20 35.44 -2.31
N LYS A 305 13.17 34.34 -1.55
CA LYS A 305 14.29 33.40 -1.36
C LYS A 305 13.92 32.02 -1.92
N PRO A 306 14.13 31.76 -3.22
CA PRO A 306 13.66 30.54 -3.88
C PRO A 306 14.19 29.22 -3.31
N GLY A 307 15.42 29.22 -2.77
CA GLY A 307 16.03 28.06 -2.09
C GLY A 307 15.55 27.84 -0.65
N HIS A 308 14.60 28.65 -0.16
CA HIS A 308 14.09 28.56 1.21
C HIS A 308 12.64 28.07 1.20
N CYS A 309 12.31 27.22 2.16
CA CYS A 309 10.93 26.84 2.45
C CYS A 309 10.70 26.63 3.95
N MET A 310 9.45 26.70 4.39
CA MET A 310 9.12 26.43 5.80
C MET A 310 9.08 24.92 6.07
N ASP A 311 9.50 24.53 7.27
CA ASP A 311 9.41 23.17 7.78
C ASP A 311 7.97 22.65 7.85
N ASN A 312 7.05 23.48 8.34
CA ASN A 312 5.65 23.13 8.44
C ASN A 312 4.98 22.92 7.06
N HIS A 313 5.52 23.49 5.98
CA HIS A 313 5.06 23.24 4.61
C HIS A 313 5.43 21.84 4.13
N VAL A 314 6.61 21.33 4.54
CA VAL A 314 7.01 19.92 4.31
C VAL A 314 6.02 18.99 4.98
N GLU A 315 5.68 19.25 6.25
CA GLU A 315 4.70 18.43 6.99
C GLU A 315 3.30 18.47 6.36
N CYS A 316 2.87 19.63 5.85
CA CYS A 316 1.60 19.77 5.14
C CYS A 316 1.60 18.94 3.84
N ALA A 317 2.70 18.98 3.08
CA ALA A 317 2.78 18.25 1.81
C ALA A 317 2.73 16.73 2.07
N LEU A 318 3.46 16.26 3.08
CA LEU A 318 3.42 14.85 3.49
C LEU A 318 2.06 14.42 4.04
N THR A 319 1.36 15.32 4.75
CA THR A 319 -0.02 15.09 5.19
C THR A 319 -0.97 14.89 4.00
N ASP A 320 -0.88 15.77 3.00
CA ASP A 320 -1.72 15.67 1.81
C ASP A 320 -1.40 14.40 0.99
N VAL A 321 -0.12 14.03 0.86
CA VAL A 321 0.30 12.74 0.26
C VAL A 321 -0.30 11.56 1.01
N ALA A 322 -0.19 11.53 2.34
CA ALA A 322 -0.73 10.46 3.17
C ALA A 322 -2.25 10.35 3.02
N ALA A 323 -2.96 11.47 2.99
CA ALA A 323 -4.40 11.51 2.77
C ALA A 323 -4.76 10.99 1.37
N SER A 324 -4.01 11.40 0.32
CA SER A 324 -4.20 10.92 -1.05
C SER A 324 -3.95 9.41 -1.16
N LEU A 325 -2.89 8.89 -0.55
CA LEU A 325 -2.59 7.46 -0.51
C LEU A 325 -3.69 6.67 0.21
N ARG A 326 -4.18 7.16 1.35
CA ARG A 326 -5.28 6.53 2.08
C ARG A 326 -6.54 6.41 1.25
N ARG A 327 -6.99 7.52 0.66
CA ARG A 327 -8.17 7.52 -0.21
C ARG A 327 -8.01 6.61 -1.41
N HIS A 328 -6.81 6.58 -1.98
CA HIS A 328 -6.53 5.70 -3.09
C HIS A 328 -6.57 4.22 -2.67
N ALA A 329 -5.94 3.90 -1.55
CA ALA A 329 -5.90 2.55 -0.98
C ALA A 329 -7.30 2.03 -0.61
N GLU A 330 -8.13 2.85 0.04
CA GLU A 330 -9.53 2.53 0.39
C GLU A 330 -10.35 2.14 -0.84
N GLN A 331 -10.17 2.85 -1.96
CA GLN A 331 -10.94 2.59 -3.18
C GLN A 331 -10.42 1.45 -4.03
N ARG A 332 -9.12 1.17 -3.95
CA ARG A 332 -8.45 0.15 -4.77
C ARG A 332 -8.23 -1.15 -3.99
N GLU A 333 -8.69 -1.24 -2.75
CA GLU A 333 -8.48 -2.39 -1.85
C GLU A 333 -6.99 -2.75 -1.74
N VAL A 334 -6.12 -1.72 -1.67
CA VAL A 334 -4.67 -1.91 -1.50
C VAL A 334 -4.38 -2.03 0.00
N HIS A 335 -4.23 -3.26 0.47
CA HIS A 335 -4.07 -3.56 1.90
C HIS A 335 -2.61 -3.71 2.37
N ASP A 336 -1.66 -3.89 1.45
CA ASP A 336 -0.24 -4.14 1.81
C ASP A 336 0.60 -2.86 1.92
N GLY A 337 -0.03 -1.69 1.84
CA GLY A 337 0.65 -0.39 1.89
C GLY A 337 1.43 -0.03 0.62
N TYR A 338 2.27 1.00 0.76
CA TYR A 338 3.03 1.63 -0.33
C TYR A 338 4.51 1.71 -0.01
N ARG A 339 5.34 1.59 -1.05
CA ARG A 339 6.74 2.04 -1.02
C ARG A 339 6.81 3.47 -1.53
N LEU A 340 7.55 4.32 -0.84
CA LEU A 340 7.67 5.73 -1.15
C LEU A 340 9.13 6.09 -1.40
N ARG A 341 9.32 7.03 -2.33
CA ARG A 341 10.53 7.84 -2.46
C ARG A 341 10.14 9.30 -2.37
N ILE A 342 10.78 10.02 -1.45
CA ILE A 342 10.52 11.43 -1.17
C ILE A 342 11.83 12.20 -1.34
N GLY A 343 11.76 13.41 -1.87
CA GLY A 343 12.89 14.32 -1.79
C GLY A 343 12.54 15.79 -1.98
N LEU A 344 13.48 16.64 -1.59
CA LEU A 344 13.45 18.08 -1.80
C LEU A 344 14.37 18.46 -2.95
N GLU A 345 13.81 19.14 -3.95
CA GLU A 345 14.49 19.48 -5.19
C GLU A 345 14.54 20.99 -5.39
N TRP A 346 15.73 21.50 -5.72
CA TRP A 346 16.00 22.90 -6.04
C TRP A 346 17.26 22.96 -6.91
N ASP A 347 17.20 23.68 -8.04
CA ASP A 347 18.27 23.68 -9.04
C ASP A 347 19.53 24.42 -8.54
N ASP A 348 19.38 25.48 -7.76
CA ASP A 348 20.44 26.42 -7.35
C ASP A 348 20.79 26.30 -5.85
N ARG A 349 21.07 25.07 -5.40
CA ARG A 349 21.38 24.69 -4.01
C ARG A 349 22.27 25.70 -3.27
N PRO A 350 22.18 25.82 -1.92
CA PRO A 350 21.54 24.89 -0.97
C PRO A 350 20.03 25.11 -0.78
N ILE A 351 19.37 24.09 -0.22
CA ILE A 351 18.01 24.19 0.31
C ILE A 351 18.10 24.59 1.79
N VAL A 352 17.29 25.56 2.23
CA VAL A 352 17.24 26.02 3.62
C VAL A 352 15.82 25.86 4.15
N LEU A 353 15.67 25.02 5.18
CA LEU A 353 14.41 24.90 5.92
C LEU A 353 14.32 25.99 6.98
N ARG A 354 13.18 26.68 7.05
CA ARG A 354 12.95 27.79 7.98
C ARG A 354 11.87 27.43 8.98
N THR A 355 12.04 27.91 10.21
CA THR A 355 11.12 27.72 11.33
C THR A 355 10.67 29.08 11.87
N LEU A 356 9.59 29.07 12.65
CA LEU A 356 9.10 30.24 13.37
C LEU A 356 9.43 30.13 14.86
N ASP A 357 9.73 31.27 15.47
CA ASP A 357 9.83 31.40 16.92
C ASP A 357 8.45 31.33 17.59
N TRP A 358 8.45 31.37 18.92
CA TRP A 358 7.22 31.34 19.73
C TRP A 358 6.28 32.54 19.47
N ALA A 359 6.80 33.65 18.95
CA ALA A 359 6.05 34.85 18.61
C ALA A 359 5.56 34.86 17.15
N GLY A 360 5.93 33.84 16.35
CA GLY A 360 5.52 33.67 14.97
C GLY A 360 6.41 34.41 13.96
N PHE A 361 7.65 34.76 14.33
CA PHE A 361 8.64 35.37 13.45
C PHE A 361 9.66 34.33 12.96
N LEU A 362 10.22 34.52 11.76
CA LEU A 362 11.29 33.67 11.25
C LEU A 362 12.50 33.74 12.20
N HIS A 363 13.04 32.57 12.53
CA HIS A 363 14.39 32.46 13.06
C HIS A 363 15.41 33.04 12.06
N ASP A 364 16.59 33.43 12.54
CA ASP A 364 17.66 33.92 11.68
C ASP A 364 18.06 32.85 10.66
N GLU A 365 18.54 33.28 9.50
CA GLU A 365 19.09 32.36 8.51
C GLU A 365 20.32 31.63 8.98
N ASP A 366 21.14 32.31 9.77
CA ASP A 366 22.40 31.76 10.28
C ASP A 366 22.17 30.61 11.28
N ASP A 367 20.96 30.49 11.84
CA ASP A 367 20.55 29.39 12.72
C ASP A 367 20.16 28.13 11.94
N ALA A 368 19.92 28.23 10.63
CA ALA A 368 19.47 27.11 9.80
C ALA A 368 20.64 26.30 9.24
N VAL A 369 20.47 24.98 9.15
CA VAL A 369 21.47 24.09 8.54
C VAL A 369 21.19 23.96 7.04
N PRO A 370 22.08 24.43 6.15
CA PRO A 370 21.86 24.35 4.70
C PRO A 370 22.03 22.91 4.19
N ILE A 371 21.08 22.46 3.37
CA ILE A 371 21.11 21.17 2.69
C ILE A 371 21.76 21.36 1.30
N HIS A 372 23.05 21.06 1.19
CA HIS A 372 23.77 21.08 -0.10
C HIS A 372 23.47 19.87 -0.99
N GLN A 373 23.07 18.76 -0.37
CA GLN A 373 22.63 17.55 -1.04
C GLN A 373 21.56 16.89 -0.20
N PHE A 374 20.33 16.89 -0.71
CA PHE A 374 19.26 16.14 -0.08
C PHE A 374 19.47 14.65 -0.33
N HIS A 375 19.39 13.85 0.73
CA HIS A 375 19.39 12.39 0.66
C HIS A 375 17.94 11.90 0.54
N PRO A 376 17.55 11.27 -0.58
CA PRO A 376 16.18 10.81 -0.77
C PRO A 376 15.74 9.87 0.36
N VAL A 377 14.54 10.11 0.89
CA VAL A 377 13.94 9.28 1.94
C VAL A 377 13.16 8.15 1.25
N TYR A 378 13.45 6.91 1.65
CA TYR A 378 12.71 5.72 1.22
C TYR A 378 11.98 5.15 2.42
N ALA A 379 10.69 4.85 2.25
CA ALA A 379 9.86 4.34 3.33
C ALA A 379 8.83 3.34 2.81
N GLU A 380 8.37 2.46 3.70
CA GLU A 380 7.14 1.71 3.54
C GLU A 380 6.07 2.33 4.45
N TYR A 381 4.88 2.55 3.92
CA TYR A 381 3.79 3.22 4.63
C TYR A 381 2.47 2.56 4.26
N ASP A 382 1.79 2.01 5.26
CA ASP A 382 0.43 1.50 5.12
C ASP A 382 -0.57 2.58 5.58
N PRO A 383 -1.28 3.25 4.65
CA PRO A 383 -2.25 4.27 5.01
C PRO A 383 -3.57 3.70 5.58
N LEU A 384 -3.81 2.39 5.46
CA LEU A 384 -5.01 1.71 5.96
C LEU A 384 -4.80 1.03 7.31
N ALA A 385 -3.56 0.95 7.78
CA ALA A 385 -3.24 0.44 9.11
C ALA A 385 -4.01 1.19 10.22
N PRO A 386 -4.08 0.64 11.45
CA PRO A 386 -4.56 1.36 12.62
C PRO A 386 -3.79 2.67 12.85
N ARG A 387 -4.42 3.64 13.51
CA ARG A 387 -3.84 4.97 13.75
C ARG A 387 -2.53 4.94 14.51
N GLU A 388 -2.43 3.99 15.43
CA GLU A 388 -1.27 3.72 16.26
C GLU A 388 -0.07 3.23 15.45
N GLU A 389 -0.28 2.80 14.20
CA GLU A 389 0.76 2.29 13.29
C GLU A 389 1.07 3.29 12.18
N TRP A 390 0.06 3.83 11.48
CA TRP A 390 0.33 4.73 10.35
C TRP A 390 0.82 6.12 10.77
N LEU A 391 0.31 6.68 11.88
CA LEU A 391 0.69 8.04 12.29
C LEU A 391 2.18 8.12 12.71
N PRO A 392 2.72 7.19 13.52
CA PRO A 392 4.15 7.17 13.81
C PRO A 392 5.02 6.97 12.57
N ALA A 393 4.61 6.10 11.65
CA ALA A 393 5.34 5.89 10.39
C ALA A 393 5.42 7.19 9.56
N LEU A 394 4.31 7.93 9.44
CA LEU A 394 4.30 9.21 8.74
C LEU A 394 5.17 10.27 9.43
N ARG A 395 5.17 10.30 10.77
CA ARG A 395 6.02 11.21 11.55
C ARG A 395 7.50 10.90 11.34
N GLN A 396 7.89 9.63 11.38
CA GLN A 396 9.28 9.22 11.10
C GLN A 396 9.72 9.69 9.71
N VAL A 397 8.87 9.53 8.70
CA VAL A 397 9.15 10.03 7.33
C VAL A 397 9.33 11.54 7.32
N ALA A 398 8.47 12.30 8.01
CA ALA A 398 8.60 13.75 8.09
C ALA A 398 9.88 14.17 8.81
N GLU A 399 10.22 13.52 9.93
CA GLU A 399 11.47 13.71 10.68
C GLU A 399 12.68 13.42 9.79
N ASP A 400 12.71 12.32 9.03
CA ASP A 400 13.82 11.99 8.11
C ASP A 400 14.04 13.05 7.02
N VAL A 401 12.99 13.79 6.64
CA VAL A 401 13.09 14.92 5.71
C VAL A 401 13.63 16.17 6.42
N VAL A 402 13.00 16.59 7.53
CA VAL A 402 13.34 17.87 8.18
C VAL A 402 14.64 17.83 8.98
N ASN A 403 15.04 16.65 9.50
CA ASN A 403 16.31 16.44 10.22
C ASN A 403 17.53 16.76 9.34
N GLN A 404 17.42 16.59 8.01
CA GLN A 404 18.51 16.94 7.09
C GLN A 404 18.81 18.45 7.08
N GLY A 405 17.81 19.28 7.44
CA GLY A 405 17.95 20.72 7.64
C GLY A 405 18.13 21.13 9.11
N GLY A 406 18.44 20.18 10.00
CA GLY A 406 18.72 20.43 11.42
C GLY A 406 17.48 20.62 12.31
N ILE A 407 16.28 20.28 11.82
CA ILE A 407 15.02 20.48 12.54
C ILE A 407 14.56 19.17 13.17
N SER A 408 14.27 19.18 14.47
CA SER A 408 13.88 17.98 15.24
C SER A 408 12.44 17.95 15.72
N GLU A 409 11.69 19.05 15.58
CA GLU A 409 10.32 19.16 16.08
C GLU A 409 9.32 19.28 14.92
N LEU A 410 8.28 18.45 14.94
CA LEU A 410 7.15 18.50 14.02
C LEU A 410 6.02 19.33 14.61
N THR A 411 5.50 20.29 13.86
CA THR A 411 4.53 21.30 14.33
C THR A 411 3.12 21.08 13.80
N VAL A 412 2.97 20.37 12.67
CA VAL A 412 1.69 20.15 11.97
C VAL A 412 1.11 18.79 12.26
N LEU A 413 1.92 17.73 12.18
CA LEU A 413 1.46 16.36 12.38
C LEU A 413 1.00 16.13 13.84
N GLU A 414 -0.13 15.46 14.02
CA GLU A 414 -0.64 15.14 15.36
C GLU A 414 0.37 14.29 16.15
N SER A 415 0.41 14.48 17.47
CA SER A 415 1.17 13.65 18.39
C SER A 415 0.29 12.50 18.88
N ILE A 416 0.88 11.34 19.16
CA ILE A 416 0.19 10.32 19.95
C ILE A 416 0.04 10.89 21.35
N GLU A 417 -1.17 11.29 21.73
CA GLU A 417 -1.45 11.53 23.15
C GLU A 417 -1.36 10.19 23.87
N VAL A 418 -0.21 9.92 24.50
CA VAL A 418 -0.13 8.89 25.52
C VAL A 418 -0.96 9.41 26.68
N GLY A 419 -2.15 8.85 26.85
CA GLY A 419 -3.09 9.24 27.91
C GLY A 419 -2.35 9.38 29.25
N ARG A 420 -2.51 10.55 29.87
CA ARG A 420 -2.21 10.75 31.29
C ARG A 420 -3.44 10.46 32.12
#